data_AF-A0A1H3VGC8-F1
#
_entry.id   AF-A0A1H3VGC8-F1
#
_cell.length_a   1.000
_cell.length_b   1.000
_cell.length_c   1.000
_cell.angle_alpha   90.00
_cell.angle_beta   90.00
_cell.angle_gamma   90.00
#
_symmetry.space_group_name_H-M   'P 1'
#
loop_
_entity.id
_entity.type
_entity.pdbx_description
1 polymer ?
#
loop_
_entity_poly.entity_id
_entity_poly.type
_entity_poly.pdbx_seq_one_letter_code
_entity_poly.pdbx_strand_id
1 'polypeptide(L)'
;MKTPEPSKENPSAPNTRIFTYPKRRASACAEVLARLLSGEVLTAADTLSGAATMRAAAHVHYLAERYNWPIEADERAVGCTDGRVATVSAYKLPADCIHAARAAGARGWIAEVKAARAALRARAPDAYRRATAMNKAHKRPTPHPGQKGLFDEGF
;
A
#
# COMPACT_ATOMS: atom_id res chain seq x y z
N MET A 1 -10.40 -56.18 -20.77
CA MET A 1 -10.69 -54.96 -19.99
C MET A 1 -9.40 -54.54 -19.32
N LYS A 2 -8.86 -53.36 -19.66
CA LYS A 2 -7.53 -52.90 -19.21
C LYS A 2 -7.77 -51.75 -18.22
N THR A 3 -7.52 -51.99 -16.95
CA THR A 3 -7.63 -50.97 -15.89
C THR A 3 -6.46 -49.99 -16.00
N PRO A 4 -6.69 -48.66 -16.00
CA PRO A 4 -5.59 -47.69 -15.94
C PRO A 4 -5.07 -47.56 -14.51
N GLU A 5 -3.76 -47.52 -14.36
CA GLU A 5 -3.06 -47.30 -13.08
C GLU A 5 -3.31 -45.88 -12.54
N PRO A 6 -3.37 -45.69 -11.21
CA PRO A 6 -3.48 -44.37 -10.61
C PRO A 6 -2.17 -43.61 -10.80
N SER A 7 -2.25 -42.50 -11.54
CA SER A 7 -1.20 -41.50 -11.70
C SER A 7 -0.72 -41.01 -10.33
N LYS A 8 0.57 -41.22 -10.05
CA LYS A 8 1.27 -40.64 -8.91
C LYS A 8 1.39 -39.13 -9.11
N GLU A 9 0.52 -38.38 -8.45
CA GLU A 9 0.74 -36.94 -8.25
C GLU A 9 1.95 -36.78 -7.32
N ASN A 10 3.06 -36.31 -7.89
CA ASN A 10 4.19 -35.86 -7.09
C ASN A 10 3.75 -34.63 -6.28
N PRO A 11 3.84 -34.63 -4.94
CA PRO A 11 3.73 -33.40 -4.18
C PRO A 11 4.93 -32.53 -4.54
N SER A 12 4.68 -31.55 -5.42
CA SER A 12 5.67 -30.56 -5.83
C SER A 12 6.29 -29.93 -4.58
N ALA A 13 7.62 -29.86 -4.57
CA ALA A 13 8.47 -29.49 -3.44
C ALA A 13 7.92 -28.32 -2.60
N PRO A 14 8.19 -28.28 -1.27
CA PRO A 14 7.85 -27.12 -0.46
C PRO A 14 8.62 -25.92 -1.01
N ASN A 15 7.93 -25.08 -1.78
CA ASN A 15 8.47 -23.85 -2.31
C ASN A 15 8.76 -22.98 -1.08
N THR A 16 10.01 -23.04 -0.63
CA THR A 16 10.51 -22.27 0.52
C THR A 16 10.62 -20.84 0.03
N ARG A 17 9.47 -20.17 -0.09
CA ARG A 17 9.36 -18.79 -0.53
C ARG A 17 10.01 -17.94 0.55
N ILE A 18 11.19 -17.40 0.26
CA ILE A 18 11.90 -16.49 1.14
C ILE A 18 11.20 -15.13 1.05
N PHE A 19 10.24 -14.89 1.94
CA PHE A 19 9.55 -13.60 2.01
C PHE A 19 10.41 -12.59 2.77
N THR A 20 10.65 -11.44 2.15
CA THR A 20 11.40 -10.36 2.81
C THR A 20 10.46 -9.28 3.29
N TYR A 21 10.68 -8.78 4.50
CA TYR A 21 9.88 -7.69 5.04
C TYR A 21 10.48 -6.31 4.74
N PRO A 22 9.65 -5.27 4.55
CA PRO A 22 10.12 -3.89 4.50
C PRO A 22 10.96 -3.49 5.73
N LYS A 23 12.13 -2.88 5.47
CA LYS A 23 13.07 -2.44 6.51
C LYS A 23 12.47 -1.35 7.42
N ARG A 24 11.73 -0.39 6.85
CA ARG A 24 11.12 0.72 7.60
C ARG A 24 9.72 0.35 8.11
N ARG A 25 9.62 -0.02 9.38
CA ARG A 25 8.35 -0.42 10.04
C ARG A 25 7.28 0.68 10.06
N ALA A 26 7.67 1.94 10.22
CA ALA A 26 6.75 3.08 10.23
C ALA A 26 6.30 3.56 8.83
N SER A 27 6.63 2.83 7.76
CA SER A 27 6.28 3.23 6.38
C SER A 27 4.86 2.78 5.99
N ALA A 28 4.23 3.51 5.06
CA ALA A 28 2.94 3.12 4.50
C ALA A 28 3.01 1.75 3.77
N CYS A 29 4.13 1.44 3.12
CA CYS A 29 4.37 0.14 2.48
C CYS A 29 4.31 -1.03 3.48
N ALA A 30 4.97 -0.86 4.65
CA ALA A 30 4.92 -1.86 5.72
C ALA A 30 3.49 -2.04 6.26
N GLU A 31 2.74 -0.95 6.43
CA GLU A 31 1.36 -1.03 6.89
C GLU A 31 0.43 -1.73 5.90
N VAL A 32 0.58 -1.46 4.59
CA VAL A 32 -0.16 -2.17 3.53
C VAL A 32 0.11 -3.68 3.61
N LEU A 33 1.37 -4.09 3.68
CA LEU A 33 1.70 -5.51 3.83
C LEU A 33 1.15 -6.11 5.13
N ALA A 34 1.19 -5.39 6.24
CA ALA A 34 0.67 -5.86 7.52
C ALA A 34 -0.85 -6.12 7.49
N ARG A 35 -1.60 -5.29 6.77
CA ARG A 35 -3.04 -5.47 6.55
C ARG A 35 -3.34 -6.65 5.63
N LEU A 36 -2.60 -6.78 4.51
CA LEU A 36 -2.69 -7.96 3.64
C LEU A 36 -2.40 -9.27 4.39
N LEU A 37 -1.36 -9.30 5.23
CA LEU A 37 -1.03 -10.46 6.08
C LEU A 37 -2.05 -10.74 7.19
N SER A 38 -2.85 -9.73 7.55
CA SER A 38 -4.00 -9.91 8.44
C SER A 38 -5.18 -10.59 7.73
N GLY A 39 -5.13 -10.75 6.41
CA GLY A 39 -6.19 -11.33 5.57
C GLY A 39 -7.16 -10.30 5.01
N GLU A 40 -6.83 -9.01 5.12
CA GLU A 40 -7.66 -7.95 4.55
C GLU A 40 -7.50 -7.89 3.02
N VAL A 41 -8.60 -7.60 2.34
CA VAL A 41 -8.61 -7.20 0.93
C VAL A 41 -8.57 -5.68 0.89
N LEU A 42 -7.60 -5.11 0.18
CA LEU A 42 -7.35 -3.66 0.17
C LEU A 42 -7.64 -3.05 -1.19
N THR A 43 -8.47 -2.02 -1.22
CA THR A 43 -8.59 -1.11 -2.36
C THR A 43 -7.72 0.15 -2.16
N ALA A 44 -7.60 0.98 -3.20
CA ALA A 44 -6.94 2.28 -3.08
C ALA A 44 -7.58 3.15 -1.98
N ALA A 45 -8.90 3.15 -1.86
CA ALA A 45 -9.62 3.87 -0.81
C ALA A 45 -9.30 3.33 0.59
N ASP A 46 -9.20 2.01 0.76
CA ASP A 46 -8.83 1.40 2.04
C ASP A 46 -7.41 1.78 2.45
N THR A 47 -6.48 1.85 1.50
CA THR A 47 -5.10 2.29 1.80
C THR A 47 -5.03 3.78 2.13
N LEU A 48 -5.91 4.60 1.55
CA LEU A 48 -6.00 6.02 1.91
C LEU A 48 -6.51 6.18 3.33
N SER A 49 -7.63 5.54 3.66
CA SER A 49 -8.23 5.60 4.99
C SER A 49 -7.31 5.01 6.07
N GLY A 50 -6.81 3.80 5.83
CA GLY A 50 -6.04 3.07 6.84
C GLY A 50 -4.55 3.43 6.88
N ALA A 51 -3.87 3.57 5.72
CA ALA A 51 -2.42 3.79 5.65
C ALA A 51 -2.01 5.22 5.28
N ALA A 52 -2.97 6.14 5.11
CA ALA A 52 -2.77 7.54 4.73
C ALA A 52 -1.98 7.68 3.39
N THR A 53 -2.23 6.79 2.43
CA THR A 53 -1.58 6.80 1.12
C THR A 53 -2.58 6.53 0.01
N MET A 54 -2.51 7.30 -1.08
CA MET A 54 -3.29 7.03 -2.30
C MET A 54 -2.57 6.05 -3.25
N ARG A 55 -1.34 5.63 -2.89
CA ARG A 55 -0.43 4.90 -3.79
C ARG A 55 -0.48 3.38 -3.60
N ALA A 56 -1.68 2.80 -3.48
CA ALA A 56 -1.86 1.36 -3.29
C ALA A 56 -1.10 0.53 -4.34
N ALA A 57 -1.37 0.80 -5.62
CA ALA A 57 -0.75 0.08 -6.74
C ALA A 57 0.78 0.13 -6.70
N ALA A 58 1.37 1.29 -6.38
CA ALA A 58 2.82 1.42 -6.27
C ALA A 58 3.40 0.61 -5.11
N HIS A 59 2.71 0.57 -3.96
CA HIS A 59 3.15 -0.25 -2.82
C HIS A 59 3.03 -1.74 -3.13
N VAL A 60 1.94 -2.17 -3.77
CA VAL A 60 1.76 -3.56 -4.22
C VAL A 60 2.84 -3.97 -5.20
N HIS A 61 3.11 -3.14 -6.22
CA HIS A 61 4.18 -3.38 -7.17
C HIS A 61 5.55 -3.47 -6.47
N TYR A 62 5.87 -2.56 -5.54
CA TYR A 62 7.12 -2.67 -4.77
C TYR A 62 7.21 -3.92 -3.90
N LEU A 63 6.10 -4.36 -3.30
CA LEU A 63 6.04 -5.58 -2.49
C LEU A 63 6.24 -6.84 -3.34
N ALA A 64 5.70 -6.86 -4.56
CA ALA A 64 5.93 -7.94 -5.50
C ALA A 64 7.40 -7.97 -5.99
N GLU A 65 7.89 -6.84 -6.53
CA GLU A 65 9.20 -6.78 -7.19
C GLU A 65 10.39 -6.86 -6.22
N ARG A 66 10.34 -6.13 -5.10
CA ARG A 66 11.51 -5.99 -4.21
C ARG A 66 11.50 -6.96 -3.03
N TYR A 67 10.33 -7.48 -2.69
CA TYR A 67 10.12 -8.27 -1.47
C TYR A 67 9.50 -9.64 -1.75
N ASN A 68 9.22 -9.95 -3.02
CA ASN A 68 8.74 -11.25 -3.51
C ASN A 68 7.40 -11.68 -2.88
N TRP A 69 6.53 -10.73 -2.57
CA TRP A 69 5.17 -11.03 -2.08
C TRP A 69 4.23 -11.33 -3.25
N PRO A 70 3.59 -12.52 -3.29
CA PRO A 70 2.65 -12.89 -4.34
C PRO A 70 1.28 -12.24 -4.08
N ILE A 71 1.14 -10.95 -4.38
CA ILE A 71 -0.11 -10.22 -4.19
C ILE A 71 -1.00 -10.40 -5.42
N GLU A 72 -2.23 -10.83 -5.21
CA GLU A 72 -3.25 -10.95 -6.24
C GLU A 72 -4.05 -9.65 -6.34
N ALA A 73 -4.48 -9.30 -7.55
CA ALA A 73 -5.29 -8.13 -7.83
C ALA A 73 -6.55 -8.55 -8.59
N ASP A 74 -7.71 -8.33 -7.99
CA ASP A 74 -9.02 -8.55 -8.61
C ASP A 74 -9.63 -7.21 -9.00
N GLU A 75 -10.32 -7.15 -10.14
CA GLU A 75 -11.10 -5.98 -10.52
C GLU A 75 -12.47 -6.00 -9.86
N ARG A 76 -12.89 -4.85 -9.31
CA ARG A 76 -14.20 -4.69 -8.66
C ARG A 76 -14.86 -3.40 -9.11
N ALA A 77 -16.12 -3.49 -9.56
CA ALA A 77 -16.96 -2.33 -9.80
C ALA A 77 -17.43 -1.70 -8.49
N VAL A 78 -17.38 -0.38 -8.39
CA VAL A 78 -17.77 0.41 -7.21
C VAL A 78 -18.56 1.64 -7.68
N GLY A 79 -19.65 1.96 -6.98
CA GLY A 79 -20.40 3.20 -7.19
C GLY A 79 -19.66 4.41 -6.62
N CYS A 80 -19.58 5.49 -7.39
CA CYS A 80 -19.03 6.77 -6.98
C CYS A 80 -20.15 7.71 -6.51
N THR A 81 -19.85 8.59 -5.55
CA THR A 81 -20.82 9.52 -4.95
C THR A 81 -21.40 10.52 -5.96
N ASP A 82 -20.73 10.76 -7.07
CA ASP A 82 -21.20 11.60 -8.18
C ASP A 82 -22.08 10.84 -9.19
N GLY A 83 -22.51 9.63 -8.87
CA GLY A 83 -23.41 8.81 -9.69
C GLY A 83 -22.72 7.96 -10.75
N ARG A 84 -21.40 8.02 -10.87
CA ARG A 84 -20.62 7.17 -11.79
C ARG A 84 -20.38 5.77 -11.22
N VAL A 85 -20.04 4.83 -12.09
CA VAL A 85 -19.47 3.52 -11.70
C VAL A 85 -18.01 3.51 -12.14
N ALA A 86 -17.13 3.06 -11.24
CA ALA A 86 -15.71 2.90 -11.52
C ALA A 86 -15.26 1.48 -11.20
N THR A 87 -14.36 0.94 -12.02
CA THR A 87 -13.66 -0.31 -11.71
C THR A 87 -12.39 0.01 -10.93
N VAL A 88 -12.21 -0.62 -9.78
CA VAL A 88 -11.04 -0.47 -8.91
C VAL A 88 -10.35 -1.81 -8.70
N SER A 89 -9.05 -1.80 -8.48
CA SER A 89 -8.32 -3.00 -8.07
C SER A 89 -8.47 -3.26 -6.57
N ALA A 90 -8.80 -4.50 -6.23
CA ALA A 90 -8.83 -5.04 -4.88
C ALA A 90 -7.67 -6.02 -4.71
N TYR A 91 -6.77 -5.72 -3.79
CA TYR A 91 -5.53 -6.46 -3.57
C TYR A 91 -5.66 -7.42 -2.39
N LYS A 92 -5.19 -8.65 -2.53
CA LYS A 92 -5.20 -9.68 -1.48
C LYS A 92 -3.95 -10.54 -1.53
N LEU A 93 -3.63 -11.20 -0.41
CA LEU A 93 -2.62 -12.26 -0.39
C LEU A 93 -3.31 -13.64 -0.45
N PRO A 94 -2.73 -14.61 -1.17
CA PRO A 94 -3.18 -15.99 -1.13
C PRO A 94 -3.19 -16.53 0.31
N ALA A 95 -4.20 -17.32 0.66
CA ALA A 95 -4.34 -17.89 2.00
C ALA A 95 -3.09 -18.67 2.43
N ASP A 96 -2.55 -19.50 1.52
CA ASP A 96 -1.34 -20.29 1.77
C ASP A 96 -0.12 -19.41 2.11
N CYS A 97 0.00 -18.26 1.43
CA CYS A 97 1.07 -17.29 1.71
C CYS A 97 0.90 -16.67 3.10
N ILE A 98 -0.33 -16.32 3.49
CA ILE A 98 -0.63 -15.80 4.83
C ILE A 98 -0.31 -16.85 5.90
N HIS A 99 -0.69 -18.11 5.68
CA HIS A 99 -0.41 -19.21 6.61
C HIS A 99 1.10 -19.46 6.75
N ALA A 100 1.83 -19.52 5.64
CA ALA A 100 3.29 -19.66 5.66
C ALA A 100 3.98 -18.49 6.39
N ALA A 101 3.58 -17.25 6.11
CA ALA A 101 4.12 -16.08 6.78
C ALA A 101 3.81 -16.10 8.29
N ARG A 102 2.60 -16.50 8.69
CA ARG A 102 2.22 -16.65 10.11
C ARG A 102 3.06 -17.71 10.82
N ALA A 103 3.28 -18.86 10.18
CA ALA A 103 4.16 -19.90 10.69
C ALA A 103 5.61 -19.41 10.86
N ALA A 104 6.07 -18.54 9.96
CA ALA A 104 7.38 -17.88 10.03
C ALA A 104 7.45 -16.69 11.02
N GLY A 105 6.40 -16.45 11.82
CA GLY A 105 6.41 -15.41 12.86
C GLY A 105 5.93 -14.03 12.43
N ALA A 106 5.22 -13.89 11.30
CA ALA A 106 4.69 -12.61 10.82
C ALA A 106 3.85 -11.84 11.86
N ARG A 107 3.26 -12.52 12.84
CA ARG A 107 2.47 -11.89 13.91
C ARG A 107 3.27 -10.85 14.69
N GLY A 108 4.53 -11.15 15.06
CA GLY A 108 5.40 -10.21 15.77
C GLY A 108 5.71 -8.99 14.90
N TRP A 109 6.04 -9.24 13.64
CA TRP A 109 6.29 -8.19 12.65
C TRP A 109 5.09 -7.25 12.46
N ILE A 110 3.87 -7.80 12.33
CA ILE A 110 2.64 -7.02 12.20
C ILE A 110 2.43 -6.12 13.42
N ALA A 111 2.68 -6.64 14.63
CA ALA A 111 2.57 -5.87 15.87
C ALA A 111 3.57 -4.71 15.91
N GLU A 112 4.83 -4.95 15.55
CA GLU A 112 5.87 -3.90 15.44
C GLU A 112 5.47 -2.79 14.47
N VAL A 113 4.95 -3.15 13.30
CA VAL A 113 4.47 -2.18 12.29
C VAL A 113 3.33 -1.35 12.85
N LYS A 114 2.31 -1.98 13.45
CA LYS A 114 1.16 -1.28 14.04
C LYS A 114 1.62 -0.29 15.13
N ALA A 115 2.51 -0.72 16.03
CA ALA A 115 3.09 0.14 17.06
C ALA A 115 3.88 1.31 16.47
N ALA A 116 4.76 1.06 15.51
CA ALA A 116 5.57 2.10 14.87
C ALA A 116 4.71 3.13 14.11
N ARG A 117 3.63 2.67 13.46
CA ARG A 117 2.68 3.55 12.75
C ARG A 117 1.83 4.36 13.73
N ALA A 118 1.38 3.79 14.84
CA ALA A 118 0.68 4.51 15.89
C ALA A 118 1.56 5.63 16.47
N ALA A 119 2.83 5.31 16.79
CA ALA A 119 3.79 6.30 17.28
C ALA A 119 4.07 7.43 16.26
N LEU A 120 4.13 7.10 14.96
CA LEU A 120 4.28 8.11 13.92
C LEU A 120 3.03 9.01 13.80
N ARG A 121 1.83 8.42 13.85
CA ARG A 121 0.56 9.17 13.80
C ARG A 121 0.40 10.13 14.98
N ALA A 122 0.89 9.78 16.16
CA ALA A 122 0.88 10.66 17.32
C ALA A 122 1.64 11.99 17.06
N ARG A 123 2.61 11.99 16.13
CA ARG A 123 3.38 13.19 15.72
C ARG A 123 2.73 13.98 14.59
N ALA A 124 1.53 13.61 14.14
CA ALA A 124 0.85 14.30 13.05
C ALA A 124 0.64 15.81 13.31
N PRO A 125 0.26 16.29 14.52
CA PRO A 125 0.12 17.72 14.78
C PRO A 125 1.42 18.51 14.57
N ASP A 126 2.56 17.95 14.99
CA ASP A 126 3.88 18.56 14.75
C ASP A 126 4.19 18.64 13.25
N ALA A 127 3.87 17.57 12.50
CA ALA A 127 4.06 17.53 11.06
C ALA A 127 3.23 18.61 10.35
N TYR A 128 1.96 18.81 10.75
CA TYR A 128 1.13 19.88 10.20
C TYR A 128 1.69 21.27 10.53
N ARG A 129 2.12 21.51 11.77
CA ARG A 129 2.78 22.78 12.15
C ARG A 129 4.02 23.05 11.31
N ARG A 130 4.89 22.04 11.16
CA ARG A 130 6.09 22.13 10.34
C ARG A 130 5.77 22.40 8.87
N ALA A 131 4.78 21.71 8.31
CA ALA A 131 4.35 21.91 6.92
C ALA A 131 3.83 23.33 6.69
N THR A 132 3.01 23.88 7.59
CA THR A 132 2.55 25.27 7.51
C THR A 132 3.70 26.26 7.54
N ALA A 133 4.68 26.05 8.43
CA ALA A 133 5.87 26.89 8.51
C ALA A 133 6.70 26.83 7.21
N MET A 134 6.91 25.63 6.65
CA MET A 134 7.62 25.44 5.38
C MET A 134 6.87 26.12 4.21
N ASN A 135 5.55 25.93 4.10
CA ASN A 135 4.74 26.55 3.06
C ASN A 135 4.74 28.08 3.18
N LYS A 136 4.75 28.62 4.40
CA LYS A 136 4.87 30.06 4.65
C LYS A 136 6.24 30.59 4.18
N ALA A 137 7.32 29.88 4.47
CA ALA A 137 8.66 30.24 4.00
C ALA A 137 8.82 30.13 2.48
N HIS A 138 8.09 29.20 1.84
CA HIS A 138 8.10 29.02 0.38
C HIS A 138 7.25 30.03 -0.39
N LYS A 139 6.37 30.80 0.26
CA LYS A 139 5.68 31.89 -0.43
C LYS A 139 6.73 32.87 -0.96
N ARG A 140 6.86 32.92 -2.29
CA ARG A 140 7.77 33.84 -3.00
C ARG A 140 7.51 35.29 -2.53
N PRO A 141 8.54 36.16 -2.52
CA PRO A 141 8.32 37.59 -2.40
C PRO A 141 7.32 38.04 -3.47
N THR A 142 6.49 39.03 -3.13
CA THR A 142 5.56 39.70 -4.04
C THR A 142 6.24 39.94 -5.39
N PRO A 143 5.58 39.65 -6.54
CA PRO A 143 6.16 39.90 -7.85
C PRO A 143 6.73 41.32 -7.90
N HIS A 144 7.92 41.44 -8.51
CA HIS A 144 8.62 42.72 -8.60
C HIS A 144 7.69 43.75 -9.24
N PRO A 145 7.63 45.02 -8.77
CA PRO A 145 6.66 46.01 -9.23
C PRO A 145 6.64 46.25 -10.75
N GLY A 146 7.69 45.85 -11.48
CA GLY A 146 7.79 45.94 -12.94
C GLY A 146 7.47 44.66 -13.72
N GLN A 147 7.16 43.54 -13.05
CA GLN A 147 6.82 42.27 -13.70
C GLN A 147 5.29 42.16 -13.82
N LYS A 148 4.69 42.89 -14.78
CA LYS A 148 3.31 42.62 -15.19
C LYS A 148 3.24 41.23 -15.84
N GLY A 149 2.22 40.44 -15.51
CA GLY A 149 1.96 39.16 -16.16
C GLY A 149 1.67 39.36 -17.65
N LEU A 150 2.03 38.38 -18.48
CA LEU A 150 1.77 38.36 -19.93
C LEU A 150 0.28 38.51 -20.31
N PHE A 151 -0.62 38.44 -19.32
CA PHE A 151 -2.07 38.53 -19.45
C PHE A 151 -2.69 39.68 -18.61
N ASP A 152 -1.87 40.57 -18.05
CA ASP A 152 -2.36 41.72 -17.26
C ASP A 152 -2.74 42.94 -18.13
N GLU A 153 -2.56 42.86 -19.46
CA GLU A 153 -3.06 43.86 -20.39
C GLU A 153 -4.28 43.26 -21.11
N GLY A 154 -5.46 43.73 -20.73
CA GLY A 154 -6.75 43.28 -21.28
C GLY A 154 -6.86 43.48 -22.78
N PHE A 155 -7.71 42.66 -23.41
CA PHE A 155 -8.17 42.81 -24.79
C PHE A 155 -8.84 44.17 -25.04
#